data_AF-B1FS08-F1
#
_entry.id   AF-B1FS08-F1
#
_cell.length_a   1.000
_cell.length_b   1.000
_cell.length_c   1.000
_cell.angle_alpha   90.00
_cell.angle_beta   90.00
_cell.angle_gamma   90.00
#
_symmetry.space_group_name_H-M   'P 1'
#
loop_
_entity.id
_entity.type
_entity.pdbx_description
1 polymer ?
#
loop_
_entity_poly.entity_id
_entity_poly.type
_entity_poly.pdbx_seq_one_letter_code
_entity_poly.pdbx_strand_id
1 'polypeptide(L)' 'MLERDWFAPTLAALQNGELASVDFTLCGDTSSVTLHATRGDLRKFWRRRALASLFE' A
#
# COMPACT_ATOMS: atom_id res chain seq x y z
N MET A 1 -9.41 9.88 9.44
CA MET A 1 -8.15 10.58 9.78
C MET A 1 -6.98 9.85 9.13
N LEU A 2 -6.64 8.63 9.52
CA LEU A 2 -5.52 7.88 8.92
C LEU A 2 -5.54 7.80 7.38
N GLU A 3 -6.66 7.44 6.77
CA GLU A 3 -6.78 7.39 5.30
C GLU A 3 -6.45 8.74 4.65
N ARG A 4 -7.15 9.78 5.08
CA ARG A 4 -7.04 11.13 4.50
C ARG A 4 -5.68 11.76 4.73
N ASP A 5 -5.14 11.57 5.93
CA ASP A 5 -3.98 12.32 6.40
C ASP A 5 -2.66 11.58 6.09
N TRP A 6 -2.71 10.25 5.86
CA TRP A 6 -1.51 9.43 5.62
C TRP A 6 -1.61 8.57 4.36
N PHE A 7 -2.63 7.71 4.22
CA PHE A 7 -2.66 6.75 3.11
C PHE A 7 -2.86 7.42 1.74
N ALA A 8 -3.88 8.25 1.61
CA ALA A 8 -4.20 8.95 0.37
C ALA A 8 -3.03 9.82 -0.16
N PRO A 9 -2.38 10.70 0.65
CA PRO A 9 -1.25 11.49 0.17
C PRO A 9 -0.01 10.63 -0.14
N THR A 10 0.24 9.58 0.64
CA THR A 10 1.38 8.67 0.39
C THR A 10 1.21 7.88 -0.91
N LEU A 11 -0.02 7.42 -1.18
CA LEU A 11 -0.36 6.77 -2.43
C LEU A 11 -0.20 7.72 -3.62
N ALA A 12 -0.68 8.96 -3.49
CA ALA A 12 -0.54 9.97 -4.54
C ALA A 12 0.95 10.26 -4.83
N ALA A 13 1.77 10.46 -3.81
CA ALA A 13 3.21 10.68 -3.96
C ALA A 13 3.93 9.47 -4.60
N LEU A 14 3.54 8.24 -4.25
CA LEU A 14 4.07 7.02 -4.87
C LEU A 14 3.63 6.86 -6.34
N GLN A 15 2.40 7.26 -6.69
CA GLN A 15 1.91 7.23 -8.07
C GLN A 15 2.59 8.28 -8.95
N ASN A 16 2.75 9.50 -8.42
CA ASN A 16 3.44 10.60 -9.09
C ASN A 16 4.95 10.37 -9.23
N GLY A 17 5.51 9.41 -8.47
CA GLY A 17 6.94 9.11 -8.45
C GLY A 17 7.76 10.08 -7.60
N GLU A 18 7.10 10.84 -6.73
CA GLU A 18 7.73 11.67 -5.69
C GLU A 18 8.34 10.77 -4.60
N LEU A 19 7.76 9.59 -4.38
CA LEU A 19 8.32 8.51 -3.57
C LEU A 19 8.67 7.31 -4.44
N ALA A 20 9.82 6.70 -4.20
CA ALA A 20 10.22 5.46 -4.87
C ALA A 20 9.48 4.24 -4.29
N SER A 21 9.28 4.24 -2.98
CA SER A 21 8.67 3.16 -2.22
C SER A 21 8.11 3.66 -0.88
N VAL A 22 7.28 2.82 -0.26
CA VAL A 22 6.68 3.05 1.05
C VAL A 22 6.74 1.74 1.84
N ASP A 23 7.21 1.81 3.08
CA ASP A 23 7.17 0.68 4.01
C ASP A 23 6.10 0.93 5.08
N PHE A 24 5.23 -0.05 5.31
CA PHE A 24 4.19 0.01 6.33
C PHE A 24 4.39 -1.11 7.34
N THR A 25 4.72 -0.75 8.57
CA THR A 25 4.87 -1.71 9.67
C THR A 25 3.58 -1.78 10.47
N LEU A 26 2.91 -2.93 10.38
CA LEU A 26 1.75 -3.28 11.18
C LEU A 26 2.25 -3.95 12.45
N CYS A 27 2.12 -3.28 13.59
CA CYS A 27 2.44 -3.84 14.90
C CYS A 27 1.18 -4.44 15.52
N GLY A 28 1.14 -5.76 15.69
CA GLY A 28 0.17 -6.45 16.51
C GLY A 28 0.75 -6.83 17.87
N ASP A 29 -0.09 -7.39 18.75
CA ASP A 29 0.27 -7.69 20.14
C ASP A 29 1.33 -8.80 20.26
N THR A 30 1.44 -9.67 19.26
CA THR A 30 2.36 -10.83 19.28
C THR A 30 3.45 -10.74 18.21
N SER A 31 3.23 -9.95 17.15
CA SER A 31 4.18 -9.83 16.05
C SER A 31 4.00 -8.52 15.31
N SER A 32 5.04 -8.11 14.59
CA SER A 32 4.97 -7.00 13.66
C SER A 32 5.33 -7.49 12.26
N VAL A 33 4.66 -6.94 11.25
CA VAL A 33 4.96 -7.23 9.85
C VAL A 33 5.19 -5.92 9.11
N THR A 34 6.27 -5.84 8.35
CA THR A 34 6.56 -4.72 7.46
C THR A 34 6.21 -5.10 6.03
N LEU A 35 5.37 -4.28 5.41
CA LEU A 35 4.94 -4.41 4.02
C LEU A 35 5.66 -3.36 3.19
N HIS A 36 6.30 -3.79 2.10
CA HIS A 36 6.96 -2.89 1.15
C HIS A 36 6.07 -2.67 -0.07
N ALA A 37 5.88 -1.42 -0.48
CA ALA A 37 5.11 -1.07 -1.66
C ALA A 37 5.89 -0.13 -2.58
N THR A 38 5.93 -0.46 -3.87
CA THR A 38 6.50 0.41 -4.92
C THR A 38 5.43 0.85 -5.91
N ARG A 39 5.74 1.86 -6.73
CA ARG A 39 4.92 2.22 -7.91
C ARG A 39 4.75 1.04 -8.87
N GLY A 40 5.72 0.12 -8.92
CA GLY A 40 5.63 -1.11 -9.70
C GLY A 40 4.50 -2.02 -9.21
N ASP A 41 4.34 -2.13 -7.91
CA ASP A 41 3.35 -3.01 -7.28
C ASP A 41 1.94 -2.48 -7.45
N LEU A 42 1.73 -1.15 -7.41
CA LEU A 42 0.45 -0.54 -7.78
C LEU A 42 0.02 -0.91 -9.20
N ARG A 43 0.96 -0.85 -10.16
CA ARG A 43 0.70 -1.25 -11.55
C ARG A 43 0.41 -2.74 -11.69
N LYS A 44 0.99 -3.59 -10.84
CA LYS A 44 0.70 -5.03 -10.81
C LYS A 44 -0.67 -5.30 -10.18
N PHE A 45 -1.03 -4.57 -9.12
CA PHE A 45 -2.31 -4.69 -8.42
C PHE A 45 -3.49 -4.41 -9.36
N TRP A 46 -3.48 -3.29 -10.08
CA TRP A 46 -4.54 -2.96 -11.04
C TRP A 46 -4.60 -3.89 -12.26
N ARG A 47 -3.47 -4.49 -12.65
CA ARG A 47 -3.42 -5.45 -13.76
C ARG A 47 -3.89 -6.84 -13.35
N ARG A 48 -3.60 -7.28 -12.13
CA ARG A 48 -4.05 -8.55 -11.58
C ARG A 48 -5.45 -8.37 -11.02
N ARG A 49 -6.47 -8.42 -11.89
CA ARG A 49 -7.88 -8.41 -11.49
C ARG A 49 -8.25 -9.73 -10.78
N ALA A 50 -7.77 -9.89 -9.55
CA ALA A 50 -8.19 -10.92 -8.60
C ALA A 50 -8.29 -10.30 -7.20
N LEU A 51 -8.98 -9.16 -7.08
CA LEU A 51 -9.53 -8.71 -5.80
C LEU A 51 -10.88 -9.36 -5.49
N ALA A 52 -11.42 -10.12 -6.45
CA ALA A 52 -12.72 -10.76 -6.31
C ALA A 52 -12.76 -11.83 -5.20
N SER A 53 -11.62 -12.34 -4.73
CA SER A 53 -11.55 -13.33 -3.64
C SER A 53 -11.10 -12.75 -2.29
N LEU A 54 -10.98 -11.41 -2.15
CA LEU A 54 -10.48 -10.79 -0.91
C LEU A 54 -11.61 -10.47 0.09
N PHE A 55 -12.86 -10.69 -0.31
CA PHE A 55 -14.07 -10.46 0.48
C PHE A 55 -14.91 -11.74 0.68
N GLU A 56 -14.33 -12.93 0.41
CA GLU A 56 -14.98 -14.23 0.61
C GLU A 56 -14.44 -14.95 1.84
#